data_AF-A0A2J8RBE5-F1
#
_entry.id   AF-A0A2J8RBE5-F1
#
_cell.length_a   1.000
_cell.length_b   1.000
_cell.length_c   1.000
_cell.angle_alpha   90.00
_cell.angle_beta   90.00
_cell.angle_gamma   90.00
#
_symmetry.space_group_name_H-M   'P 1'
#
loop_
_entity.id
_entity.type
_entity.pdbx_description
1 polymer ?
#
loop_
_entity_poly.entity_id
_entity_poly.type
_entity_poly.pdbx_seq_one_letter_code
_entity_poly.pdbx_strand_id
1 'polypeptide(L)'
;VWEPVLFGTWDGVFTSCMINIFGVVLFLRTGWLVGNTGVLLGMFLVSFVVLVALITVLSGIGVGERSSIGSGGVYSMISSVLGGQTGGTIGLLYVFGQCVAGAMYITGFAES
;
A
#
# COMPACT_ATOMS: atom_id res chain seq x y z
N VAL A 1 8.79 16.98 27.65
CA VAL A 1 9.43 17.14 26.32
C VAL A 1 9.54 15.74 25.77
N TRP A 2 8.64 15.36 24.87
CA TRP A 2 8.69 14.06 24.22
C TRP A 2 9.52 14.26 22.94
N GLU A 3 10.77 13.82 22.94
CA GLU A 3 11.53 13.71 21.71
C GLU A 3 10.87 12.64 20.84
N PRO A 4 10.45 12.95 19.61
CA PRO A 4 9.91 11.93 18.72
C PRO A 4 11.05 10.96 18.41
N VAL A 5 10.84 9.67 18.71
CA VAL A 5 11.74 8.62 18.22
C VAL A 5 11.72 8.66 16.70
N LEU A 6 12.81 9.15 16.11
CA LEU A 6 13.02 9.15 14.67
C LEU A 6 13.27 7.70 14.24
N PHE A 7 12.21 7.02 13.82
CA PHE A 7 12.32 5.69 13.23
C PHE A 7 13.22 5.76 11.99
N GLY A 8 14.20 4.87 11.91
CA GLY A 8 15.05 4.71 10.73
C GLY A 8 14.26 4.17 9.54
N THR A 9 14.86 4.22 8.34
CA THR A 9 14.25 3.67 7.11
C THR A 9 13.93 2.18 7.21
N TRP A 10 14.80 1.41 7.86
CA TRP A 10 14.61 -0.02 8.08
C TRP A 10 13.52 -0.33 9.11
N ASP A 11 13.58 0.30 10.28
CA ASP A 11 12.69 -0.01 11.39
C ASP A 11 11.29 0.59 11.20
N GLY A 12 11.21 1.80 10.63
CA GLY A 12 9.95 2.50 10.42
C GLY A 12 9.25 2.14 9.10
N VAL A 13 9.94 2.31 7.97
CA VAL A 13 9.29 2.26 6.65
C VAL A 13 9.25 0.84 6.09
N PHE A 14 10.37 0.13 6.09
CA PHE A 14 10.47 -1.21 5.51
C PHE A 14 9.58 -2.21 6.26
N THR A 15 9.71 -2.28 7.59
CA THR A 15 8.91 -3.21 8.42
C THR A 15 7.41 -2.91 8.31
N SER A 16 7.01 -1.64 8.35
CA SER A 16 5.60 -1.25 8.21
C SER A 16 5.03 -1.61 6.83
N CYS A 17 5.80 -1.38 5.76
CA CYS A 17 5.38 -1.71 4.41
C CYS A 17 5.26 -3.23 4.20
N MET A 18 6.20 -4.02 4.73
CA MET A 18 6.14 -5.48 4.69
C MET A 18 4.87 -6.02 5.38
N ILE A 19 4.55 -5.54 6.58
CA ILE A 19 3.35 -5.96 7.31
C ILE A 19 2.07 -5.60 6.54
N ASN A 20 2.05 -4.48 5.81
CA ASN A 20 0.88 -4.07 5.05
C ASN A 20 0.65 -4.94 3.79
N ILE A 21 1.74 -5.38 3.14
CA ILE A 21 1.69 -6.21 1.93
C ILE A 21 1.39 -7.67 2.27
N PHE A 22 1.99 -8.20 3.34
CA PHE A 22 1.75 -9.56 3.81
C PHE A 22 0.38 -9.67 4.50
N GLY A 23 -0.68 -9.74 3.69
CA GLY A 23 -2.06 -9.80 4.15
C GLY A 23 -2.71 -11.18 4.00
N VAL A 24 -3.97 -11.26 4.43
CA VAL A 24 -4.78 -12.48 4.45
C VAL A 24 -4.94 -13.14 3.07
N VAL A 25 -4.91 -12.34 2.00
CA VAL A 25 -5.06 -12.79 0.62
C VAL A 25 -3.91 -13.71 0.20
N LEU A 26 -2.69 -13.45 0.68
CA LEU A 26 -1.52 -14.26 0.36
C LEU A 26 -1.63 -15.67 0.94
N PHE A 27 -2.30 -15.86 2.07
CA PHE A 27 -2.40 -17.16 2.74
C PHE A 27 -3.67 -17.94 2.35
N LEU A 28 -4.83 -17.28 2.29
CA LEU A 28 -6.09 -17.97 1.98
C LEU A 28 -6.33 -18.16 0.48
N ARG A 29 -5.85 -17.25 -0.37
CA ARG A 29 -6.33 -17.14 -1.76
C ARG A 29 -5.31 -17.52 -2.84
N THR A 30 -4.02 -17.54 -2.52
CA THR A 30 -2.97 -17.94 -3.48
C THR A 30 -3.08 -19.39 -3.91
N GLY A 31 -3.34 -20.31 -2.97
CA GLY A 31 -3.53 -21.74 -3.26
C GLY A 31 -4.72 -21.98 -4.20
N TRP A 32 -5.84 -21.31 -3.94
CA TRP A 32 -7.03 -21.38 -4.79
C TRP A 32 -6.79 -20.74 -6.18
N LEU A 33 -6.07 -19.61 -6.24
CA LEU A 33 -5.72 -18.94 -7.50
C LEU A 33 -4.87 -19.85 -8.40
N VAL A 34 -3.83 -20.46 -7.85
CA VAL A 34 -2.94 -21.38 -8.60
C VAL A 34 -3.69 -22.65 -8.98
N GLY A 35 -4.59 -23.15 -8.12
CA GLY A 35 -5.43 -24.33 -8.40
C GLY A 35 -6.37 -24.15 -9.59
N ASN A 36 -6.99 -22.97 -9.74
CA ASN A 36 -7.91 -22.71 -10.86
C ASN A 36 -7.23 -22.23 -12.15
N THR A 37 -6.18 -21.42 -12.03
CA THR A 37 -5.55 -20.78 -13.20
C THR A 37 -4.38 -21.59 -13.74
N GLY A 38 -3.86 -22.55 -12.96
CA GLY A 38 -2.64 -23.27 -13.25
C GLY A 38 -1.38 -22.47 -12.93
N VAL A 39 -0.23 -23.15 -12.84
CA VAL A 39 1.05 -22.55 -12.40
C VAL A 39 1.58 -21.50 -13.38
N LEU A 40 1.50 -21.76 -14.69
CA LEU A 40 2.02 -20.87 -15.74
C LEU A 40 1.27 -19.54 -15.80
N LEU A 41 -0.06 -19.57 -15.88
CA LEU A 41 -0.86 -18.33 -15.87
C LEU A 41 -0.82 -17.65 -14.49
N GLY A 42 -0.78 -18.42 -13.39
CA GLY A 42 -0.60 -17.87 -12.05
C GLY A 42 0.69 -17.07 -11.93
N MET A 43 1.80 -17.57 -12.48
CA MET A 43 3.08 -16.86 -12.48
C MET A 43 3.05 -15.58 -13.33
N PHE A 44 2.37 -15.62 -14.48
CA PHE A 44 2.17 -14.42 -15.31
C PHE A 44 1.32 -13.37 -14.58
N LEU A 45 0.24 -13.78 -13.91
CA LEU A 45 -0.63 -12.89 -13.15
C LEU A 45 0.13 -12.21 -12.00
N VAL A 46 0.90 -12.98 -11.22
CA VAL A 46 1.74 -12.43 -10.15
C VAL A 46 2.78 -11.45 -10.71
N SER A 47 3.43 -11.79 -11.82
CA SER A 47 4.40 -10.89 -12.47
C SER A 47 3.77 -9.56 -12.90
N PHE A 48 2.53 -9.59 -13.40
CA PHE A 48 1.79 -8.40 -13.80
C PHE A 48 1.41 -7.52 -12.60
N VAL A 49 0.98 -8.13 -11.49
CA VAL A 49 0.70 -7.40 -10.23
C VAL A 49 1.96 -6.71 -9.71
N VAL A 50 3.11 -7.39 -9.73
CA VAL A 50 4.39 -6.80 -9.31
C VAL A 50 4.79 -5.65 -10.22
N LEU A 51 4.56 -5.76 -11.53
CA LEU A 51 4.85 -4.68 -12.49
C LEU A 51 4.01 -3.43 -12.17
N VAL A 52 2.70 -3.59 -11.97
CA VAL A 52 1.81 -2.47 -11.60
C VAL A 52 2.24 -1.85 -10.27
N ALA A 53 2.61 -2.65 -9.27
CA ALA A 53 3.11 -2.15 -7.99
C ALA A 53 4.41 -1.34 -8.15
N LEU A 54 5.34 -1.81 -8.98
CA LEU A 54 6.60 -1.10 -9.26
C LEU A 54 6.35 0.27 -9.92
N ILE A 55 5.43 0.35 -10.90
CA ILE A 55 5.07 1.62 -11.52
C ILE A 55 4.52 2.60 -10.47
N THR A 56 3.64 2.13 -9.58
CA THR A 56 3.07 2.96 -8.51
C THR A 56 4.14 3.47 -7.55
N VAL A 57 5.08 2.61 -7.13
CA VAL A 57 6.18 3.00 -6.24
C VAL A 57 7.10 4.02 -6.91
N LEU A 58 7.47 3.81 -8.17
CA LEU A 58 8.27 4.76 -8.95
C LEU A 58 7.57 6.13 -9.06
N SER A 59 6.25 6.14 -9.30
CA SER A 59 5.46 7.37 -9.31
C SER A 59 5.45 8.05 -7.93
N GLY A 60 5.34 7.26 -6.85
CA GLY A 60 5.37 7.77 -5.48
C GLY A 60 6.70 8.42 -5.10
N ILE A 61 7.83 7.85 -5.53
CA ILE A 61 9.16 8.43 -5.35
C ILE A 61 9.24 9.80 -6.04
N GLY A 62 8.77 9.90 -7.29
CA GLY A 62 8.76 11.18 -8.02
C GLY A 62 7.91 12.28 -7.37
N VAL A 63 6.83 11.90 -6.67
CA VAL A 63 6.05 12.83 -5.84
C VAL A 63 6.81 13.19 -4.56
N GLY A 64 7.45 12.21 -3.93
CA GLY A 64 8.25 12.40 -2.71
C GLY A 64 9.40 13.39 -2.88
N GLU A 65 10.14 13.32 -4.00
CA GLU A 65 11.25 14.23 -4.30
C GLU A 65 10.81 15.70 -4.47
N ARG A 66 9.58 15.94 -4.89
CA ARG A 66 9.00 17.30 -5.06
C ARG A 66 8.18 17.76 -3.87
N SER A 67 7.91 16.88 -2.92
CA SER A 67 7.14 17.21 -1.74
C SER A 67 8.02 17.96 -0.74
N SER A 68 7.55 19.10 -0.25
CA SER A 68 8.12 19.71 0.95
C SER A 68 7.68 18.83 2.13
N ILE A 69 8.61 18.08 2.72
CA ILE A 69 8.36 17.27 3.92
C ILE A 69 8.02 18.22 5.08
N GLY A 70 6.73 18.56 5.20
CA GLY A 70 6.15 19.02 6.45
C GLY A 70 5.89 17.82 7.38
N SER A 71 5.55 18.08 8.63
CA SER A 71 5.13 17.06 9.62
C SER A 71 3.74 16.46 9.28
N GLY A 72 3.53 16.04 8.04
CA GLY A 72 2.28 15.49 7.55
C GLY A 72 2.51 14.16 6.83
N GLY A 73 1.53 13.24 6.93
CA GLY A 73 1.59 11.93 6.26
C GLY A 73 1.37 11.98 4.75
N VAL A 74 1.02 10.84 4.16
CA VAL A 74 0.88 10.65 2.69
C VAL A 74 -0.05 11.70 2.04
N TYR A 75 -1.16 12.06 2.68
CA TYR A 75 -2.07 13.09 2.17
C TYR A 75 -1.40 14.46 2.04
N SER A 76 -0.61 14.86 3.05
CA SER A 76 0.10 16.14 3.05
C SER A 76 1.16 16.20 1.94
N MET A 77 1.84 15.09 1.68
CA MET A 77 2.81 15.01 0.57
C MET A 77 2.11 15.17 -0.78
N ILE A 78 1.00 14.46 -1.01
CA ILE A 78 0.24 14.50 -2.28
C ILE A 78 -0.41 15.87 -2.48
N SER A 79 -1.07 16.44 -1.46
CA SER A 79 -1.74 17.73 -1.57
C SER A 79 -0.78 18.89 -1.82
N SER A 80 0.48 18.76 -1.37
CA SER A 80 1.51 19.77 -1.59
C SER A 80 2.03 19.79 -3.03
N VAL A 81 2.01 18.64 -3.73
CA VAL A 81 2.54 18.50 -5.10
C VAL A 81 1.45 18.65 -6.17
N LEU A 82 0.25 18.08 -5.95
CA LEU A 82 -0.86 18.11 -6.91
C LEU A 82 -1.91 19.21 -6.64
N GLY A 83 -1.81 19.91 -5.50
CA GLY A 83 -2.79 20.91 -5.09
C GLY A 83 -4.00 20.32 -4.33
N GLY A 84 -4.74 21.20 -3.64
CA GLY A 84 -5.77 20.79 -2.68
C GLY A 84 -6.98 20.06 -3.27
N GLN A 85 -7.41 20.38 -4.49
CA GLN A 85 -8.57 19.73 -5.12
C GLN A 85 -8.28 18.27 -5.47
N THR A 86 -7.18 18.02 -6.18
CA THR A 86 -6.78 16.65 -6.58
C THR A 86 -6.33 15.83 -5.38
N GLY A 87 -5.63 16.44 -4.42
CA GLY A 87 -5.27 15.78 -3.15
C GLY A 87 -6.49 15.31 -2.36
N GLY A 88 -7.54 16.15 -2.27
CA GLY A 88 -8.80 15.83 -1.59
C GLY A 88 -9.52 14.61 -2.17
N THR A 89 -9.66 14.54 -3.49
CA THR A 89 -10.31 13.41 -4.16
C THR A 89 -9.53 12.10 -3.97
N ILE A 90 -8.21 12.14 -4.15
CA ILE A 90 -7.34 10.96 -3.95
C ILE A 90 -7.38 10.51 -2.49
N GLY A 91 -7.35 11.45 -1.54
CA GLY A 91 -7.43 11.15 -0.11
C GLY A 91 -8.73 10.45 0.30
N LEU A 92 -9.88 10.89 -0.24
CA LEU A 92 -11.17 10.25 0.01
C LEU A 92 -11.22 8.82 -0.53
N LEU A 93 -10.74 8.60 -1.77
CA LEU A 93 -10.66 7.26 -2.36
C LEU A 93 -9.73 6.34 -1.56
N TYR A 94 -8.60 6.89 -1.07
CA TYR A 94 -7.66 6.14 -0.25
C TYR A 94 -8.26 5.72 1.09
N VAL A 95 -8.90 6.63 1.82
CA VAL A 95 -9.58 6.31 3.09
C VAL A 95 -10.64 5.22 2.89
N PHE A 96 -11.45 5.35 1.84
CA PHE A 96 -12.48 4.34 1.55
C PHE A 96 -11.86 2.98 1.24
N GLY A 97 -10.79 2.96 0.42
CA GLY A 97 -10.03 1.74 0.14
C GLY A 97 -9.46 1.08 1.40
N GLN A 98 -8.89 1.87 2.31
CA GLN A 98 -8.35 1.35 3.57
C GLN A 98 -9.44 0.81 4.50
N CYS A 99 -10.63 1.43 4.54
CA CYS A 99 -11.76 0.90 5.30
C CYS A 99 -12.22 -0.47 4.78
N VAL A 100 -12.32 -0.62 3.46
CA VAL A 100 -12.71 -1.89 2.82
C VAL A 100 -11.63 -2.95 3.02
N ALA A 101 -10.35 -2.60 2.88
CA ALA A 101 -9.23 -3.50 3.15
C ALA A 101 -9.22 -3.97 4.61
N GLY A 102 -9.48 -3.07 5.56
CA GLY A 102 -9.62 -3.42 6.98
C GLY A 102 -10.74 -4.43 7.23
N ALA A 103 -11.91 -4.22 6.63
CA ALA A 103 -13.02 -5.18 6.71
C ALA A 103 -12.63 -6.55 6.12
N MET A 104 -11.96 -6.56 4.96
CA MET A 104 -11.49 -7.79 4.32
C MET A 104 -10.50 -8.57 5.21
N TYR A 105 -9.58 -7.88 5.88
CA TYR A 105 -8.64 -8.53 6.80
C TYR A 105 -9.33 -9.15 8.02
N ILE A 106 -10.34 -8.47 8.58
CA ILE A 106 -11.15 -9.01 9.70
C ILE A 106 -11.95 -10.25 9.24
N THR A 107 -12.60 -10.18 8.07
CA THR A 107 -13.35 -11.32 7.55
C THR A 107 -12.43 -12.51 7.25
N GLY A 108 -11.25 -12.27 6.68
CA GLY A 108 -10.29 -13.34 6.44
C GLY A 108 -9.75 -13.96 7.74
N PHE A 109 -9.61 -13.18 8.81
CA PHE A 109 -9.29 -13.72 10.14
C PHE A 109 -10.46 -14.51 10.76
N ALA A 110 -11.69 -14.16 10.44
CA ALA A 110 -12.88 -14.89 10.90
C ALA A 110 -13.11 -16.21 10.13
N GLU A 111 -12.58 -16.32 8.91
CA GLU A 111 -12.66 -17.54 8.08
C GLU A 111 -11.58 -18.57 8.41
N SER A 112 -10.41 -18.12 8.91
CA SER A 112 -9.29 -18.96 9.33
C SER A 112 -9.51 -19.62 10.68
#